data_AF-A0A7C4SGF0-F1
#
_entry.id   AF-A0A7C4SGF0-F1
#
_cell.length_a   1.000
_cell.length_b   1.000
_cell.length_c   1.000
_cell.angle_alpha   90.00
_cell.angle_beta   90.00
_cell.angle_gamma   90.00
#
_symmetry.space_group_name_H-M   'P 1'
#
loop_
_entity.id
_entity.type
_entity.pdbx_description
1 polymer ?
#
loop_
_entity_poly.entity_id
_entity_poly.type
_entity_poly.pdbx_seq_one_letter_code
_entity_poly.pdbx_strand_id
1 'polypeptide(L)'
;YVILVQNQEWLVARSLILSTSFNIAANLVLIPRYGLMAAAWITLLTEILLVGQYGLLLRLWRGIPVELLGKPALAAGMMGLILWMMRGLPLPLLLILGVVTYGLALWGLGALGPAEWRLMQQIFRRSPIPGEAG
;
A
#
# COMPACT_ATOMS: atom_id res chain seq x y z
N TYR A 1 -5.80 0.41 -25.28
CA TYR A 1 -5.52 0.04 -26.68
C TYR A 1 -4.11 0.39 -27.19
N VAL A 2 -3.37 1.34 -26.58
CA VAL A 2 -2.02 1.73 -27.02
C VAL A 2 -0.90 0.71 -26.69
N ILE A 3 -1.17 -0.31 -25.85
CA ILE A 3 -0.16 -1.30 -25.44
C ILE A 3 -0.04 -2.48 -26.43
N LEU A 4 -0.99 -2.64 -27.36
CA LEU A 4 -1.02 -3.72 -28.37
C LEU A 4 -0.12 -3.47 -29.61
N VAL A 5 0.53 -2.30 -29.72
CA VAL A 5 1.26 -1.90 -30.95
C VAL A 5 2.78 -1.98 -30.83
N GLN A 6 3.32 -2.16 -29.62
CA GLN A 6 4.73 -2.51 -29.47
C GLN A 6 4.85 -4.01 -29.31
N ASN A 7 5.55 -4.64 -30.25
CA ASN A 7 5.90 -6.06 -30.38
C ASN A 7 6.70 -6.65 -29.18
N GLN A 8 6.30 -6.28 -27.96
CA GLN A 8 6.86 -6.56 -26.63
C GLN A 8 5.83 -7.30 -25.75
N GLU A 9 4.67 -7.67 -26.31
CA GLU A 9 3.61 -8.40 -25.60
C GLU A 9 4.15 -9.68 -24.97
N TRP A 10 5.10 -10.34 -25.64
CA TRP A 10 5.73 -11.55 -25.14
C TRP A 10 6.62 -11.32 -23.92
N LEU A 11 7.26 -10.16 -23.80
CA LEU A 11 8.09 -9.84 -22.63
C LEU A 11 7.24 -9.46 -21.42
N VAL A 12 6.16 -8.70 -21.63
CA VAL A 12 5.19 -8.39 -20.57
C VAL A 12 4.45 -9.64 -20.12
N ALA A 13 3.94 -10.44 -21.06
CA ALA A 13 3.29 -11.72 -20.77
C ALA A 13 4.24 -12.69 -20.06
N ARG A 14 5.49 -12.80 -20.50
CA ARG A 14 6.49 -13.65 -19.84
C ARG A 14 6.81 -13.16 -18.44
N SER A 15 6.90 -11.85 -18.20
CA SER A 15 7.11 -11.30 -16.85
C SER A 15 5.93 -11.59 -15.91
N LEU A 16 4.70 -11.48 -16.40
CA LEU A 16 3.47 -11.81 -15.68
C LEU A 16 3.39 -13.31 -15.37
N ILE A 17 3.67 -14.16 -16.36
CA ILE A 17 3.67 -15.62 -16.21
C ILE A 17 4.75 -16.06 -15.21
N LEU A 18 5.97 -15.49 -15.31
CA LEU A 18 7.07 -15.83 -14.41
C LEU A 18 6.76 -15.40 -12.97
N SER A 19 6.24 -14.19 -12.78
CA SER A 19 5.86 -13.65 -11.47
C SER A 19 4.71 -14.47 -10.85
N THR A 20 3.67 -14.77 -11.63
CA THR A 20 2.52 -15.57 -11.18
C THR A 20 2.93 -16.99 -10.84
N SER A 21 3.76 -17.62 -11.68
CA SER A 21 4.25 -18.98 -11.45
C SER A 21 5.15 -19.05 -10.22
N PHE A 22 6.02 -18.07 -10.01
CA PHE A 22 6.84 -17.97 -8.80
C PHE A 22 5.97 -17.82 -7.55
N ASN A 23 4.95 -16.97 -7.59
CA ASN A 23 4.04 -16.73 -6.47
C ASN A 23 3.23 -17.99 -6.12
N ILE A 24 2.72 -18.70 -7.13
CA ILE A 24 1.99 -19.95 -6.96
C ILE A 24 2.91 -21.07 -6.43
N ALA A 25 4.09 -21.25 -7.02
CA ALA A 25 5.04 -22.28 -6.60
C ALA A 25 5.61 -22.02 -5.20
N ALA A 26 5.92 -20.77 -4.88
CA ALA A 26 6.34 -20.37 -3.54
C ALA A 26 5.25 -20.65 -2.51
N ASN A 27 3.99 -20.30 -2.79
CA ASN A 27 2.88 -20.61 -1.89
C ASN A 27 2.69 -22.13 -1.74
N LEU A 28 2.68 -22.90 -2.83
CA LEU A 28 2.50 -24.36 -2.78
C LEU A 28 3.63 -25.11 -2.07
N VAL A 29 4.87 -24.64 -2.14
CA VAL A 29 6.03 -25.29 -1.51
C VAL A 29 6.23 -24.81 -0.08
N LEU A 30 6.05 -23.51 0.20
CA LEU A 30 6.29 -22.97 1.52
C LEU A 30 5.10 -23.12 2.47
N ILE A 31 3.84 -23.11 2.02
CA ILE A 31 2.68 -23.28 2.91
C ILE A 31 2.67 -24.64 3.63
N PRO A 32 2.94 -25.79 2.97
CA PRO A 32 2.96 -27.08 3.66
C PRO A 32 4.07 -27.18 4.71
N ARG A 33 5.18 -26.45 4.52
CA ARG A 33 6.38 -26.54 5.37
C ARG A 33 6.43 -25.48 6.47
N TYR A 34 5.89 -24.30 6.22
CA TYR A 34 5.97 -23.12 7.09
C TYR A 34 4.59 -22.54 7.47
N GLY A 35 3.51 -23.17 7.00
CA GLY A 35 2.14 -22.83 7.35
C GLY A 35 1.68 -21.46 6.83
N LEU A 36 0.66 -20.91 7.50
CA LEU A 36 0.04 -19.62 7.15
C LEU A 36 1.02 -18.44 7.21
N MET A 37 2.08 -18.54 8.01
CA MET A 37 3.04 -17.45 8.18
C MET A 37 3.87 -17.22 6.91
N ALA A 38 4.20 -18.29 6.17
CA ALA A 38 4.88 -18.14 4.88
C ALA A 38 3.97 -17.55 3.80
N ALA A 39 2.69 -17.92 3.77
CA ALA A 39 1.72 -17.29 2.86
C ALA A 39 1.66 -15.77 3.09
N ALA A 40 1.55 -15.36 4.36
CA ALA A 40 1.51 -13.95 4.72
C ALA A 40 2.76 -13.17 4.25
N TRP A 41 3.95 -13.75 4.44
CA TRP A 41 5.20 -13.14 3.94
C TRP A 41 5.27 -13.08 2.42
N ILE A 42 4.83 -14.12 1.71
CA ILE A 42 4.82 -14.14 0.24
C ILE A 42 3.85 -13.07 -0.27
N THR A 43 2.65 -12.96 0.29
CA THR A 43 1.68 -11.90 -0.06
C THR A 43 2.29 -10.52 0.14
N LEU A 44 2.86 -10.26 1.31
CA LEU A 44 3.49 -8.97 1.63
C LEU A 44 4.61 -8.62 0.64
N LEU A 45 5.49 -9.59 0.34
CA LEU A 45 6.57 -9.39 -0.64
C LEU A 45 6.02 -9.08 -2.03
N THR A 46 4.94 -9.75 -2.44
CA THR A 46 4.35 -9.53 -3.77
C THR A 46 3.68 -8.17 -3.88
N GLU A 47 3.02 -7.69 -2.83
CA GLU A 47 2.48 -6.33 -2.77
C GLU A 47 3.60 -5.28 -2.80
N ILE A 48 4.70 -5.48 -2.07
CA ILE A 48 5.87 -4.58 -2.13
C ILE A 48 6.43 -4.51 -3.55
N LEU A 49 6.58 -5.66 -4.22
CA LEU A 49 7.05 -5.71 -5.61
C LEU A 49 6.10 -4.99 -6.56
N LEU A 50 4.78 -5.21 -6.43
CA LEU A 50 3.75 -4.54 -7.23
C LEU A 50 3.79 -3.02 -7.03
N VAL A 51 3.76 -2.55 -5.78
CA VAL A 51 3.80 -1.11 -5.46
C VAL A 51 5.10 -0.47 -5.95
N GLY A 52 6.24 -1.15 -5.78
CA GLY A 52 7.52 -0.69 -6.29
C GLY A 52 7.54 -0.57 -7.81
N GLN A 53 7.12 -1.62 -8.52
CA GLN A 53 7.10 -1.67 -9.97
C GLN A 53 6.14 -0.63 -10.56
N TYR A 54 4.90 -0.56 -10.08
CA TYR A 54 3.94 0.45 -10.52
C TYR A 54 4.41 1.85 -10.18
N GLY A 55 4.96 2.04 -8.98
CA GLY A 55 5.46 3.35 -8.57
C GLY A 55 6.59 3.86 -9.46
N LEU A 56 7.50 2.99 -9.88
CA LEU A 56 8.57 3.31 -10.83
C LEU A 56 8.03 3.54 -12.25
N LEU A 57 7.16 2.64 -12.73
CA LEU A 57 6.64 2.65 -14.10
C LEU A 57 5.71 3.85 -14.37
N LEU A 58 4.78 4.11 -13.46
CA LEU A 58 3.91 5.29 -13.53
C LEU A 58 4.61 6.56 -13.03
N ARG A 59 5.87 6.45 -12.57
CA ARG A 59 6.60 7.53 -11.91
C ARG A 59 5.76 8.17 -10.78
N LEU A 60 4.92 7.39 -10.10
CA LEU A 60 4.07 7.88 -9.00
C LEU A 60 4.93 8.46 -7.87
N TRP A 61 6.16 7.99 -7.70
CA TRP A 61 7.11 8.57 -6.77
C TRP A 61 7.56 10.00 -7.14
N ARG A 62 7.43 10.42 -8.41
CA ARG A 62 7.78 11.77 -8.83
C ARG A 62 6.71 12.75 -8.38
N GLY A 63 7.05 13.53 -7.36
CA GLY A 63 6.16 14.54 -6.80
C GLY A 63 5.36 14.09 -5.58
N ILE A 64 5.66 12.91 -5.01
CA ILE A 64 5.28 12.59 -3.63
C ILE A 64 6.41 13.09 -2.72
N PRO A 65 6.21 14.18 -1.96
CA PRO A 65 7.16 14.60 -0.95
C PRO A 65 7.32 13.47 0.06
N VAL A 66 8.55 12.99 0.25
CA VAL A 66 8.87 11.97 1.25
C VAL A 66 8.46 12.44 2.67
N GLU A 67 8.39 13.75 2.88
CA GLU A 67 7.87 14.39 4.09
C GLU A 67 6.40 14.04 4.40
N LEU A 68 5.57 13.74 3.38
CA LEU A 68 4.18 13.27 3.59
C LEU A 68 4.11 11.85 4.13
N LEU A 69 5.15 11.03 3.92
CA LEU A 69 5.22 9.67 4.46
C LEU A 69 5.77 9.65 5.89
N GLY A 70 6.56 10.67 6.26
CA GLY A 70 7.17 10.77 7.60
C GLY A 70 6.15 10.91 8.73
N LYS A 71 5.16 11.79 8.58
CA LYS A 71 4.16 12.03 9.64
C LYS A 71 3.28 10.78 9.91
N PRO A 72 2.72 10.08 8.91
CA PRO A 72 1.98 8.85 9.14
C PRO A 72 2.85 7.72 9.71
N ALA A 73 4.11 7.60 9.26
CA ALA A 73 5.03 6.60 9.80
C ALA A 73 5.33 6.85 11.29
N LEU A 74 5.56 8.12 11.68
CA LEU A 74 5.74 8.50 13.08
C LEU A 74 4.47 8.25 13.91
N ALA A 75 3.28 8.56 13.38
CA ALA A 75 2.02 8.26 14.04
C ALA A 75 1.82 6.76 14.27
N ALA A 76 2.13 5.94 13.26
CA ALA A 76 2.07 4.48 13.37
C ALA A 76 3.08 3.94 14.39
N GLY A 77 4.29 4.50 14.44
CA GLY A 77 5.30 4.17 15.44
C GLY A 77 4.85 4.48 16.87
N MET A 78 4.27 5.67 17.09
CA MET A 78 3.71 6.04 18.41
C MET A 78 2.56 5.13 18.83
N MET A 79 1.62 4.83 17.93
CA MET A 79 0.55 3.86 18.18
C MET A 79 1.14 2.50 18.56
N GLY A 80 2.09 1.99 17.78
CA GLY A 80 2.73 0.70 18.02
C GLY A 80 3.40 0.62 19.40
N LEU A 81 4.09 1.69 19.82
CA LEU A 81 4.71 1.77 21.14
C LEU A 81 3.67 1.74 22.27
N ILE A 82 2.58 2.51 22.14
CA ILE A 82 1.51 2.56 23.14
C ILE A 82 0.81 1.19 23.25
N LEU A 83 0.47 0.58 22.11
CA LEU A 83 -0.14 -0.75 22.09
C LEU A 83 0.78 -1.83 22.67
N TRP A 84 2.08 -1.73 22.43
CA TRP A 84 3.05 -2.65 23.02
C TRP A 84 3.12 -2.53 24.55
N MET A 85 3.10 -1.30 25.08
CA MET A 85 3.03 -1.07 26.52
C MET A 85 1.71 -1.57 27.13
N MET A 86 0.60 -1.45 26.38
CA MET A 86 -0.74 -1.84 26.83
C MET A 86 -1.19 -3.24 26.36
N ARG A 87 -0.25 -4.09 25.93
CA ARG A 87 -0.53 -5.45 25.41
C ARG A 87 -1.25 -6.40 26.37
N GLY A 88 -1.35 -6.05 27.66
CA GLY A 88 -2.09 -6.81 28.66
C GLY A 88 -3.60 -6.56 28.67
N LEU A 89 -4.10 -5.58 27.90
CA LEU A 89 -5.53 -5.29 27.78
C LEU A 89 -6.24 -6.32 26.86
N PRO A 90 -7.56 -6.47 26.96
CA PRO A 90 -8.31 -7.32 26.03
C PRO A 90 -8.31 -6.72 24.62
N LEU A 91 -8.33 -7.58 23.61
CA LEU A 91 -8.19 -7.21 22.19
C LEU A 91 -9.13 -6.07 21.74
N PRO A 92 -10.44 -6.03 22.09
CA PRO A 92 -11.31 -4.92 21.70
C PRO A 92 -10.83 -3.56 22.19
N LEU A 93 -10.24 -3.52 23.40
CA LEU A 93 -9.75 -2.28 23.99
C LEU A 93 -8.43 -1.84 23.32
N LEU A 94 -7.55 -2.78 22.95
CA LEU A 94 -6.38 -2.47 22.13
C LEU A 94 -6.76 -1.89 20.77
N LEU A 95 -7.82 -2.40 20.13
CA LEU A 95 -8.28 -1.89 18.84
C LEU A 95 -8.76 -0.44 18.98
N ILE A 96 -9.60 -0.15 19.98
CA ILE A 96 -10.07 1.21 20.25
C ILE A 96 -8.88 2.13 20.54
N LEU A 97 -7.96 1.68 21.41
CA LEU A 97 -6.76 2.44 21.75
C LEU A 97 -5.88 2.71 20.53
N GLY A 98 -5.72 1.74 19.63
CA GLY A 98 -4.94 1.89 18.41
C GLY A 98 -5.54 2.95 17.49
N VAL A 99 -6.86 2.86 17.23
CA VAL A 99 -7.57 3.84 16.41
C VAL A 99 -7.47 5.25 17.00
N VAL A 100 -7.72 5.39 18.31
CA VAL A 100 -7.69 6.69 18.99
C VAL A 100 -6.28 7.28 18.99
N THR A 101 -5.27 6.49 19.37
CA THR A 101 -3.88 6.98 19.44
C THR A 101 -3.32 7.34 18.08
N TYR A 102 -3.59 6.54 17.05
CA TYR A 102 -3.18 6.85 15.68
C TYR A 102 -3.88 8.11 15.15
N GLY A 103 -5.19 8.24 15.37
CA GLY A 103 -5.94 9.42 14.97
C GLY A 103 -5.45 10.69 15.65
N LEU A 104 -5.24 10.65 16.96
CA LEU A 104 -4.68 11.77 17.73
C LEU A 104 -3.26 12.11 17.30
N ALA A 105 -2.42 11.10 17.04
CA ALA A 105 -1.07 11.30 16.54
C ALA A 105 -1.05 11.98 15.16
N LEU A 106 -1.88 11.51 14.22
CA LEU A 106 -2.00 12.13 12.89
C LEU A 106 -2.48 13.58 12.98
N TRP A 107 -3.46 13.83 13.85
CA TRP A 107 -3.98 15.18 14.08
C TRP A 107 -2.91 16.10 14.69
N GLY A 108 -2.22 15.64 15.75
CA GLY A 108 -1.18 16.40 16.43
C GLY A 108 0.07 16.65 15.57
N LEU A 109 0.44 15.70 14.70
CA LEU A 109 1.53 15.87 13.74
C LEU A 109 1.16 16.76 12.55
N GLY A 110 -0.10 17.22 12.46
CA GLY A 110 -0.58 18.02 11.34
C GLY A 110 -0.46 17.29 10.00
N ALA A 111 -0.64 15.96 10.00
CA ALA A 111 -0.70 15.16 8.77
C ALA A 111 -2.02 15.39 8.00
N LEU A 112 -3.03 15.93 8.69
CA LEU A 112 -4.32 16.35 8.14
C LEU A 112 -4.35 17.88 7.94
N GLY A 113 -3.31 18.45 7.35
CA GLY A 113 -3.18 19.89 7.15
C GLY A 113 -3.93 20.44 5.92
N PRO A 114 -3.92 21.77 5.71
CA PRO A 114 -4.57 22.43 4.57
C PRO A 114 -3.97 22.07 3.20
N ALA A 115 -2.74 21.54 3.18
CA ALA A 115 -2.07 21.10 1.95
C ALA A 115 -2.63 19.75 1.49
N GLU A 116 -2.85 18.82 2.42
CA GLU A 116 -3.43 17.51 2.18
C GLU A 116 -4.91 17.63 1.79
N TRP A 117 -5.67 18.52 2.42
CA TRP A 117 -7.07 18.79 2.05
C TRP A 117 -7.22 19.29 0.60
N ARG A 118 -6.29 20.12 0.13
CA ARG A 118 -6.27 20.60 -1.27
C ARG A 118 -5.95 19.47 -2.27
N LEU A 119 -5.06 18.55 -1.92
CA LEU A 119 -4.77 17.36 -2.74
C LEU A 119 -5.96 16.39 -2.76
N MET A 120 -6.61 16.15 -1.63
CA MET A 120 -7.82 15.32 -1.56
C MET A 120 -8.97 15.92 -2.38
N GLN A 121 -9.17 17.24 -2.32
CA GLN A 121 -10.15 17.95 -3.16
C GLN A 121 -9.83 17.88 -4.66
N GLN A 122 -8.55 17.86 -5.05
CA GLN A 122 -8.14 17.72 -6.46
C GLN A 122 -8.36 16.30 -7.00
N ILE A 123 -8.13 15.27 -6.18
CA ILE A 123 -8.42 13.88 -6.55
C ILE A 123 -9.93 13.67 -6.67
N PHE A 124 -10.72 14.17 -5.73
CA PHE A 124 -12.19 14.09 -5.80
C PHE A 124 -12.80 14.91 -6.94
N ARG A 125 -12.14 15.98 -7.39
CA ARG A 125 -12.57 16.76 -8.57
C ARG A 125 -12.17 16.15 -9.91
N ARG A 126 -11.30 15.12 -9.94
CA ARG A 126 -10.93 14.42 -11.18
C ARG A 126 -11.57 13.04 -11.24
N SER A 127 -12.86 13.01 -11.58
CA SER A 127 -13.48 12.14 -12.62
C SER A 127 -15.00 12.39 -12.62
N PRO A 128 -15.66 12.56 -13.78
CA PRO A 128 -15.57 11.67 -14.95
C PRO A 128 -15.03 12.35 -16.21
N ILE A 129 -14.39 11.56 -17.08
CA ILE A 129 -14.12 11.91 -18.48
C ILE A 129 -15.48 12.01 -19.20
N PRO A 130 -15.90 13.19 -19.71
CA PRO A 130 -17.01 13.27 -20.64
C PRO A 130 -16.44 13.00 -22.04
N GLY A 131 -16.66 11.80 -22.58
CA GLY A 131 -16.09 11.46 -23.88
C GLY A 131 -16.30 10.04 -24.40
N GLU A 132 -17.40 9.37 -24.08
CA GLU A 132 -17.91 8.22 -24.85
C GLU A 132 -19.38 8.42 -25.21
N ALA A 133 -19.66 9.51 -25.93
CA ALA A 133 -20.86 9.65 -26.74
C ALA A 133 -20.46 10.38 -28.02
N GLY A 134 -20.41 9.62 -29.12
CA GLY A 134 -20.05 10.06 -30.46
C GLY A 134 -19.93 8.85 -31.36
#